data_AF-A0A968T148-F1
#
_entry.id   AF-A0A968T148-F1
#
_cell.length_a   1.000
_cell.length_b   1.000
_cell.length_c   1.000
_cell.angle_alpha   90.00
_cell.angle_beta   90.00
_cell.angle_gamma   90.00
#
_symmetry.space_group_name_H-M   'P 1'
#
loop_
_entity.id
_entity.type
_entity.pdbx_description
1 polymer ?
#
loop_
_entity_poly.entity_id
_entity_poly.type
_entity_poly.pdbx_seq_one_letter_code
_entity_poly.pdbx_strand_id
1 'polypeptide(L)'
;MLFFIAQPRTHVYVMAIPAALLIGFAITRVQHWLIHRNLRWLRTTMALGGIAPLLLATLYLHTLFIRQDIEYQRGLPATRLVTNDSSKVIDDDARFGFPSRDGWKVIGELYRSGILDGPFAANLSTEVAAWYTRGELRCNATPEYYLVALEARQPYIPSDAYLFGTVRVGEHNRIAIYSREQVSGPPRVFALEQYAPQFDAQPVIDFRQMDSACSR
;
A
#
# COMPACT_ATOMS: atom_id res chain seq x y z
N MET A 1 -0.15 8.18 -29.68
CA MET A 1 -1.17 9.25 -29.64
C MET A 1 -1.43 9.60 -28.18
N LEU A 2 -0.94 10.75 -27.71
CA LEU A 2 -1.41 11.32 -26.44
C LEU A 2 -2.63 12.17 -26.79
N PHE A 3 -3.81 11.67 -26.45
CA PHE A 3 -5.04 12.47 -26.50
C PHE A 3 -4.96 13.52 -25.40
N PHE A 4 -5.37 14.75 -25.70
CA PHE A 4 -5.50 15.85 -24.74
C PHE A 4 -6.59 15.52 -23.70
N ILE A 5 -6.24 14.75 -22.67
CA ILE A 5 -7.12 14.46 -21.53
C ILE A 5 -6.86 15.54 -20.48
N ALA A 6 -7.91 16.28 -20.11
CA ALA A 6 -7.83 17.42 -19.18
C ALA A 6 -7.25 17.05 -17.80
N GLN A 7 -7.41 15.78 -17.37
CA GLN A 7 -6.80 15.24 -16.16
C GLN A 7 -6.33 13.81 -16.45
N PRO A 8 -5.06 13.59 -16.82
CA PRO A 8 -4.65 12.30 -17.33
C PRO A 8 -4.38 11.24 -16.23
N ARG A 9 -4.81 11.54 -14.98
CA ARG A 9 -4.82 10.70 -13.76
C ARG A 9 -3.70 9.64 -13.74
N THR A 10 -4.01 8.40 -13.39
CA THR A 10 -3.04 7.30 -13.24
C THR A 10 -2.45 6.82 -14.57
N HIS A 11 -3.07 7.18 -15.70
CA HIS A 11 -2.70 6.63 -17.02
C HIS A 11 -1.39 7.19 -17.59
N VAL A 12 -0.96 8.40 -17.20
CA VAL A 12 0.34 8.94 -17.66
C VAL A 12 1.52 8.18 -17.05
N TYR A 13 1.40 7.75 -15.79
CA TYR A 13 2.49 7.07 -15.10
C TYR A 13 2.85 5.74 -15.77
N VAL A 14 1.89 5.09 -16.45
CA VAL A 14 2.13 3.87 -17.21
C VAL A 14 3.10 4.11 -18.39
N MET A 15 3.12 5.32 -18.95
CA MET A 15 4.04 5.68 -20.05
C MET A 15 5.46 5.96 -19.57
N ALA A 16 5.67 6.19 -18.26
CA ALA A 16 6.99 6.49 -17.72
C ALA A 16 7.97 5.32 -17.89
N ILE A 17 7.50 4.08 -17.74
CA ILE A 17 8.34 2.88 -17.88
C ILE A 17 8.80 2.69 -19.34
N PRO A 18 7.91 2.64 -20.36
CA PRO A 18 8.34 2.60 -21.76
C PRO A 18 9.24 3.77 -22.16
N ALA A 19 8.93 4.99 -21.70
CA ALA A 19 9.75 6.17 -21.99
C ALA A 19 11.16 6.04 -21.40
N ALA A 20 11.29 5.58 -20.15
CA ALA A 20 12.58 5.34 -19.51
C ALA A 20 13.40 4.27 -20.25
N LEU A 21 12.76 3.20 -20.74
CA LEU A 21 13.42 2.17 -21.55
C LEU A 21 13.91 2.72 -22.89
N LEU A 22 13.12 3.55 -23.58
CA LEU A 22 13.53 4.21 -24.82
C LEU A 22 14.70 5.17 -24.62
N ILE A 23 14.69 5.94 -23.52
CA ILE A 23 15.81 6.81 -23.13
C ILE A 23 17.06 5.96 -22.86
N GLY A 24 16.93 4.88 -22.10
CA GLY A 24 18.04 3.95 -21.84
C GLY A 24 18.62 3.34 -23.11
N PHE A 25 17.76 2.95 -24.07
CA PHE A 25 18.20 2.45 -25.37
C PHE A 25 18.96 3.51 -26.17
N ALA A 26 18.46 4.75 -26.21
CA ALA A 26 19.13 5.85 -26.90
C ALA A 26 20.50 6.16 -26.27
N ILE A 27 20.59 6.21 -24.93
CA ILE A 27 21.85 6.41 -24.19
C ILE A 27 22.84 5.29 -24.53
N THR A 28 22.39 4.03 -24.59
CA THR A 28 23.24 2.88 -24.92
C THR A 28 23.82 2.99 -26.33
N ARG A 29 23.00 3.44 -27.31
CA ARG A 29 23.46 3.70 -28.69
C ARG A 29 24.52 4.80 -28.73
N VAL A 30 24.32 5.89 -28.00
CA VAL A 30 25.32 6.98 -27.89
C VAL A 30 26.60 6.48 -27.23
N GLN A 31 26.50 5.65 -26.19
CA GLN A 31 27.65 5.06 -25.50
C GLN A 31 28.50 4.22 -26.45
N HIS A 32 27.87 3.35 -27.24
CA HIS A 32 28.57 2.54 -28.24
C HIS A 32 29.28 3.41 -29.28
N TRP A 33 28.62 4.46 -29.78
CA TRP A 33 29.23 5.40 -30.72
C TRP A 33 30.46 6.10 -30.11
N LEU A 34 30.37 6.54 -28.84
CA LEU A 34 31.49 7.15 -28.11
C LEU A 34 32.65 6.17 -27.88
N ILE A 35 32.35 4.88 -27.64
CA ILE A 35 33.36 3.81 -27.54
C ILE A 35 34.12 3.68 -28.85
N HIS A 36 33.41 3.61 -29.98
CA HIS A 36 34.04 3.52 -31.31
C HIS A 36 34.90 4.74 -31.66
N ARG A 37 34.57 5.92 -31.16
CA ARG A 37 35.34 7.15 -31.35
C ARG A 37 36.48 7.36 -30.33
N ASN A 38 36.65 6.44 -29.37
CA ASN A 38 37.62 6.52 -28.27
C ASN A 38 37.52 7.81 -27.43
N LEU A 39 36.33 8.39 -27.31
CA LEU A 39 36.08 9.64 -26.58
C LEU A 39 35.87 9.35 -25.09
N ARG A 40 36.96 9.00 -24.39
CA ARG A 40 36.93 8.53 -22.99
C ARG A 40 36.31 9.52 -22.01
N TRP A 41 36.62 10.81 -22.14
CA TRP A 41 36.13 11.84 -21.22
C TRP A 41 34.59 11.99 -21.28
N LEU A 42 34.00 12.01 -22.48
CA LEU A 42 32.54 12.05 -22.67
C LEU A 42 31.85 10.82 -22.09
N ARG A 43 32.48 9.64 -22.18
CA ARG A 43 31.95 8.41 -21.58
C ARG A 43 31.88 8.52 -20.06
N THR A 44 32.93 9.02 -19.40
CA THR A 44 32.93 9.25 -17.95
C THR A 44 31.90 10.29 -17.54
N THR A 45 31.79 11.41 -18.26
CA THR A 45 30.79 12.44 -17.96
C THR A 45 29.36 11.90 -18.10
N MET A 46 29.09 11.09 -19.12
CA MET A 46 27.77 10.48 -19.32
C MET A 46 27.45 9.44 -18.23
N ALA A 47 28.43 8.63 -17.83
CA ALA A 47 28.25 7.68 -16.73
C ALA A 47 27.99 8.39 -15.40
N LEU A 48 28.77 9.42 -15.06
CA LEU A 48 28.57 10.23 -13.87
C LEU A 48 27.23 10.98 -13.90
N GLY A 49 26.83 11.49 -15.06
CA GLY A 49 25.54 12.13 -15.28
C GLY A 49 24.35 11.20 -15.03
N GLY A 50 24.51 9.90 -15.25
CA GLY A 50 23.49 8.88 -14.96
C GLY A 50 23.35 8.54 -13.47
N ILE A 51 24.38 8.77 -12.65
CA ILE A 51 24.34 8.44 -11.21
C ILE A 51 23.34 9.33 -10.48
N ALA A 52 23.33 10.63 -10.74
CA ALA A 52 22.43 11.57 -10.08
C ALA A 52 20.93 11.20 -10.22
N PRO A 53 20.37 10.96 -11.42
CA PRO A 53 18.97 10.56 -11.55
C PRO A 53 18.69 9.17 -10.97
N LEU A 54 19.66 8.24 -11.02
CA LEU A 54 19.52 6.94 -10.36
C LEU A 54 19.40 7.10 -8.84
N LEU A 55 20.29 7.86 -8.21
CA LEU A 55 20.22 8.15 -6.79
C LEU A 55 18.91 8.84 -6.40
N LEU A 56 18.46 9.81 -7.21
CA LEU A 56 17.21 10.51 -6.98
C LEU A 56 16.00 9.57 -7.09
N ALA A 57 15.98 8.70 -8.11
CA ALA A 57 14.94 7.70 -8.31
C ALA A 57 14.94 6.66 -7.17
N THR A 58 16.11 6.17 -6.75
CA THR A 58 16.25 5.25 -5.63
C THR A 58 15.77 5.89 -4.33
N LEU A 59 16.14 7.14 -4.04
CA LEU A 59 15.69 7.87 -2.86
C LEU A 59 14.17 8.06 -2.85
N TYR A 60 13.61 8.40 -4.01
CA TYR A 60 12.17 8.55 -4.23
C TYR A 60 11.43 7.23 -3.99
N LEU A 61 11.86 6.15 -4.63
CA LEU A 61 11.27 4.81 -4.46
C LEU A 61 11.41 4.31 -3.03
N HIS A 62 12.57 4.54 -2.42
CA HIS A 62 12.80 4.16 -1.04
C HIS A 62 11.82 4.85 -0.10
N THR A 63 11.61 6.15 -0.27
CA THR A 63 10.77 6.92 0.65
C THR A 63 9.28 6.70 0.41
N LEU A 64 8.86 6.45 -0.82
CA LEU A 64 7.44 6.24 -1.12
C LEU A 64 6.97 4.80 -0.93
N PHE A 65 7.80 3.80 -1.23
CA PHE A 65 7.34 2.41 -1.35
C PHE A 65 8.05 1.45 -0.40
N ILE A 66 9.31 1.70 -0.04
CA ILE A 66 10.09 0.78 0.82
C ILE A 66 9.97 1.18 2.29
N ARG A 67 9.99 2.48 2.57
CA ARG A 67 9.93 3.04 3.92
C ARG A 67 8.50 2.86 4.48
N GLN A 68 8.36 2.03 5.52
CA GLN A 68 7.05 1.65 6.11
C GLN A 68 6.69 2.40 7.40
N ASP A 69 7.60 3.19 7.97
CA ASP A 69 7.42 3.91 9.25
C ASP A 69 6.64 5.22 9.10
N ILE A 70 6.58 5.77 7.88
CA ILE A 70 5.91 7.03 7.59
C ILE A 70 4.84 6.83 6.51
N GLU A 71 3.61 7.17 6.84
CA GLU A 71 2.55 7.29 5.83
C GLU A 71 2.76 8.58 5.05
N TYR A 72 3.45 8.47 3.90
CA TYR A 72 3.86 9.64 3.12
C TYR A 72 2.70 10.61 2.86
N GLN A 73 1.50 10.09 2.54
CA GLN A 73 0.34 10.92 2.26
C GLN A 73 -0.31 11.54 3.51
N ARG A 74 -0.39 10.81 4.63
CA ARG A 74 -1.07 11.29 5.84
C ARG A 74 -0.18 12.19 6.70
N GLY A 75 1.13 12.07 6.56
CA GLY A 75 2.09 12.95 7.21
C GLY A 75 2.39 14.23 6.43
N LEU A 76 1.70 14.50 5.30
CA LEU A 76 1.86 15.77 4.60
C LEU A 76 1.40 16.94 5.50
N PRO A 77 2.15 18.06 5.52
CA PRO A 77 3.32 18.36 4.69
C PRO A 77 4.69 17.92 5.26
N ALA A 78 4.75 17.40 6.49
CA ALA A 78 5.99 17.11 7.22
C ALA A 78 6.88 16.02 6.59
N THR A 79 6.31 15.17 5.74
CA THR A 79 6.96 14.02 5.10
C THR A 79 7.51 14.31 3.70
N ARG A 80 7.45 15.57 3.26
CA ARG A 80 7.78 16.01 1.90
C ARG A 80 9.30 15.95 1.64
N LEU A 81 9.71 15.25 0.58
CA LEU A 81 11.11 15.21 0.13
C LEU A 81 11.50 16.34 -0.84
N VAL A 82 10.53 16.95 -1.54
CA VAL A 82 10.78 17.97 -2.57
C VAL A 82 9.67 19.00 -2.58
N THR A 83 10.02 20.27 -2.82
CA THR A 83 9.19 21.49 -2.87
C THR A 83 8.17 21.52 -4.03
N ASN A 84 7.52 20.41 -4.34
CA ASN A 84 6.40 20.43 -5.27
C ASN A 84 5.17 20.95 -4.54
N ASP A 85 4.56 22.01 -5.05
CA ASP A 85 3.40 22.68 -4.46
C ASP A 85 2.12 21.85 -4.68
N SER A 86 2.07 20.70 -4.01
CA SER A 86 0.92 19.78 -3.98
C SER A 86 -0.19 20.26 -3.04
N SER A 87 -0.18 21.54 -2.64
CA SER A 87 -1.32 22.19 -1.95
C SER A 87 -2.57 22.20 -2.84
N LYS A 88 -2.39 22.02 -4.16
CA LYS A 88 -3.44 21.51 -5.03
C LYS A 88 -3.74 20.08 -4.63
N VAL A 89 -4.66 19.97 -3.68
CA VAL A 89 -5.42 18.78 -3.27
C VAL A 89 -5.34 17.74 -4.38
N ILE A 90 -4.47 16.75 -4.20
CA ILE A 90 -4.62 15.51 -4.95
C ILE A 90 -5.99 15.00 -4.53
N ASP A 91 -6.95 15.14 -5.43
CA ASP A 91 -8.30 14.62 -5.30
C ASP A 91 -8.19 13.20 -4.74
N ASP A 92 -8.95 12.87 -3.71
CA ASP A 92 -8.77 11.62 -2.95
C ASP A 92 -8.79 10.39 -3.86
N ASP A 93 -9.53 10.46 -4.97
CA ASP A 93 -9.67 9.41 -5.97
C ASP A 93 -8.39 9.16 -6.81
N ALA A 94 -7.40 10.05 -6.76
CA ALA A 94 -6.11 9.87 -7.44
C ALA A 94 -5.04 9.23 -6.54
N ARG A 95 -5.36 8.88 -5.29
CA ARG A 95 -4.45 8.30 -4.29
C ARG A 95 -4.47 6.77 -4.37
N PHE A 96 -3.92 6.23 -5.45
CA PHE A 96 -3.83 4.78 -5.63
C PHE A 96 -2.42 4.26 -5.31
N GLY A 97 -2.33 3.14 -4.58
CA GLY A 97 -1.09 2.36 -4.43
C GLY A 97 -0.05 2.91 -3.44
N PHE A 98 -0.37 3.93 -2.64
CA PHE A 98 0.52 4.36 -1.56
C PHE A 98 0.38 3.42 -0.37
N PRO A 99 1.51 2.91 0.19
CA PRO A 99 1.46 2.12 1.40
C PRO A 99 0.82 2.91 2.55
N SER A 100 -0.11 2.29 3.26
CA SER A 100 -0.67 2.80 4.50
C SER A 100 -0.35 1.84 5.65
N ARG A 101 -0.16 2.41 6.83
CA ARG A 101 0.14 1.68 8.07
C ARG A 101 -1.13 1.59 8.92
N ASP A 102 -2.20 1.09 8.30
CA ASP A 102 -3.55 1.06 8.89
C ASP A 102 -3.77 0.00 9.97
N GLY A 103 -2.77 -0.86 10.21
CA GLY A 103 -2.87 -1.91 11.22
C GLY A 103 -3.31 -3.28 10.69
N TRP A 104 -3.46 -3.44 9.37
CA TRP A 104 -3.89 -4.72 8.77
C TRP A 104 -2.95 -5.90 9.03
N LYS A 105 -1.66 -5.67 9.31
CA LYS A 105 -0.75 -6.71 9.81
C LYS A 105 -1.27 -7.37 11.10
N VAL A 106 -1.90 -6.58 11.97
CA VAL A 106 -2.51 -7.10 13.20
C VAL A 106 -3.64 -8.06 12.86
N ILE A 107 -4.54 -7.69 11.95
CA ILE A 107 -5.64 -8.55 11.53
C ILE A 107 -5.11 -9.90 11.02
N GLY A 108 -4.09 -9.88 10.16
CA GLY A 108 -3.45 -11.10 9.68
C GLY A 108 -2.92 -11.98 10.81
N GLU A 109 -2.28 -11.39 11.82
CA GLU A 109 -1.79 -12.14 12.98
C GLU A 109 -2.91 -12.65 13.89
N LEU A 110 -4.01 -11.91 14.03
CA LEU A 110 -5.16 -12.38 14.81
C LEU A 110 -5.81 -13.61 14.17
N TYR A 111 -5.91 -13.65 12.84
CA TYR A 111 -6.33 -14.85 12.11
C TYR A 111 -5.32 -15.99 12.24
N ARG A 112 -4.03 -15.70 11.99
CA ARG A 112 -2.95 -16.71 12.08
C ARG A 112 -2.85 -17.34 13.47
N SER A 113 -3.14 -16.58 14.53
CA SER A 113 -3.11 -17.05 15.92
C SER A 113 -4.43 -17.66 16.39
N GLY A 114 -5.47 -17.69 15.56
CA GLY A 114 -6.79 -18.20 15.89
C GLY A 114 -7.57 -17.33 16.89
N ILE A 115 -7.18 -16.06 17.07
CA ILE A 115 -7.96 -15.10 17.86
C ILE A 115 -9.20 -14.65 17.07
N LEU A 116 -9.05 -14.49 15.76
CA LEU A 116 -10.15 -14.42 14.81
C LEU A 116 -10.19 -15.73 14.05
N ASP A 117 -11.37 -16.31 13.91
CA ASP A 117 -11.59 -17.53 13.15
C ASP A 117 -12.97 -17.43 12.51
N GLY A 118 -13.04 -17.51 11.18
CA GLY A 118 -14.30 -17.34 10.45
C GLY A 118 -14.34 -16.14 9.50
N PRO A 119 -15.39 -16.06 8.67
CA PRO A 119 -15.43 -15.13 7.55
C PRO A 119 -15.53 -13.68 8.01
N PHE A 120 -14.97 -12.75 7.22
CA PHE A 120 -15.08 -11.32 7.53
C PHE A 120 -15.68 -10.48 6.41
N ALA A 121 -16.20 -9.31 6.80
CA ALA A 121 -16.48 -8.19 5.91
C ALA A 121 -15.51 -7.05 6.22
N ALA A 122 -15.14 -6.28 5.21
CA ALA A 122 -14.26 -5.13 5.38
C ALA A 122 -14.68 -3.96 4.47
N ASN A 123 -14.33 -2.73 4.85
CA ASN A 123 -14.43 -1.56 3.99
C ASN A 123 -13.16 -1.28 3.15
N LEU A 124 -12.16 -2.16 3.25
CA LEU A 124 -10.97 -2.17 2.39
C LEU A 124 -11.25 -2.96 1.10
N SER A 125 -10.46 -2.75 0.04
CA SER A 125 -10.51 -3.58 -1.18
C SER A 125 -10.18 -5.05 -0.88
N THR A 126 -10.74 -5.96 -1.69
CA THR A 126 -10.61 -7.41 -1.49
C THR A 126 -9.19 -7.89 -1.60
N GLU A 127 -8.45 -7.35 -2.57
CA GLU A 127 -7.07 -7.73 -2.87
C GLU A 127 -6.14 -7.38 -1.71
N VAL A 128 -6.31 -6.18 -1.12
CA VAL A 128 -5.49 -5.74 0.00
C VAL A 128 -5.86 -6.52 1.26
N ALA A 129 -7.15 -6.71 1.52
CA ALA A 129 -7.59 -7.49 2.67
C ALA A 129 -7.05 -8.93 2.59
N ALA A 130 -7.20 -9.59 1.44
CA ALA A 130 -6.70 -10.95 1.21
C ALA A 130 -5.19 -11.05 1.41
N TRP A 131 -4.42 -10.03 0.96
CA TRP A 131 -2.97 -10.02 1.16
C TRP A 131 -2.58 -10.06 2.65
N TYR A 132 -3.23 -9.24 3.46
CA TYR A 132 -2.96 -9.17 4.90
C TYR A 132 -3.53 -10.35 5.68
N THR A 133 -4.70 -10.85 5.30
CA THR A 133 -5.29 -12.01 5.96
C THR A 133 -4.75 -13.33 5.44
N ARG A 134 -3.78 -13.34 4.51
CA ARG A 134 -3.24 -14.58 3.91
C ARG A 134 -4.32 -15.42 3.21
N GLY A 135 -5.35 -14.77 2.67
CA GLY A 135 -6.43 -15.43 1.93
C GLY A 135 -7.63 -15.90 2.76
N GLU A 136 -7.76 -15.46 4.02
CA GLU A 136 -8.96 -15.77 4.81
C GLU A 136 -10.25 -15.38 4.11
N LEU A 137 -11.30 -16.15 4.38
CA LEU A 137 -12.58 -16.02 3.68
C LEU A 137 -13.21 -14.65 3.94
N ARG A 138 -13.33 -13.84 2.89
CA ARG A 138 -14.15 -12.63 2.93
C ARG A 138 -15.58 -12.97 2.52
N CYS A 139 -16.54 -12.70 3.41
CA CYS A 139 -17.96 -12.89 3.15
C CYS A 139 -18.80 -11.71 3.62
N ASN A 140 -19.21 -10.83 2.70
CA ASN A 140 -20.01 -9.65 3.07
C ASN A 140 -21.47 -9.99 3.44
N ALA A 141 -22.00 -11.12 2.98
CA ALA A 141 -23.38 -11.52 3.23
C ALA A 141 -23.60 -12.07 4.65
N THR A 142 -22.65 -12.88 5.13
CA THR A 142 -22.72 -13.54 6.45
C THR A 142 -21.39 -13.48 7.21
N PRO A 143 -20.77 -12.29 7.41
CA PRO A 143 -19.48 -12.16 8.09
C PRO A 143 -19.55 -12.47 9.58
N GLU A 144 -18.66 -13.26 10.14
CA GLU A 144 -18.50 -13.36 11.59
C GLU A 144 -17.90 -12.09 12.19
N TYR A 145 -16.94 -11.48 11.46
CA TYR A 145 -16.28 -10.24 11.85
C TYR A 145 -16.48 -9.11 10.85
N TYR A 146 -16.69 -7.90 11.34
CA TYR A 146 -16.63 -6.68 10.54
C TYR A 146 -15.35 -5.93 10.87
N LEU A 147 -14.48 -5.79 9.88
CA LEU A 147 -13.20 -5.10 9.96
C LEU A 147 -13.34 -3.70 9.37
N VAL A 148 -13.44 -2.70 10.24
CA VAL A 148 -13.76 -1.32 9.85
C VAL A 148 -12.52 -0.45 9.96
N ALA A 149 -11.92 -0.09 8.83
CA ALA A 149 -10.91 0.96 8.77
C ALA A 149 -11.57 2.31 9.08
N LEU A 150 -11.19 2.93 10.21
CA LEU A 150 -11.89 4.08 10.80
C LEU A 150 -11.67 5.39 10.04
N GLU A 151 -10.59 5.49 9.28
CA GLU A 151 -10.28 6.66 8.46
C GLU A 151 -10.79 6.58 7.02
N ALA A 152 -11.56 5.54 6.69
CA ALA A 152 -12.29 5.53 5.44
C ALA A 152 -13.25 6.73 5.38
N ARG A 153 -13.50 7.28 4.19
CA ARG A 153 -14.38 8.46 4.01
C ARG A 153 -15.77 8.27 4.62
N GLN A 154 -16.30 7.06 4.55
CA GLN A 154 -17.57 6.66 5.16
C GLN A 154 -17.42 5.24 5.72
N PRO A 155 -16.98 5.09 6.98
CA PRO A 155 -16.86 3.78 7.59
C PRO A 155 -18.26 3.22 7.86
N TYR A 156 -18.55 2.03 7.34
CA TYR A 156 -19.77 1.31 7.69
C TYR A 156 -19.58 0.65 9.06
N ILE A 157 -20.35 1.11 10.04
CA ILE A 157 -20.38 0.52 11.38
C ILE A 157 -21.65 -0.36 11.45
N PRO A 158 -21.52 -1.69 11.62
CA PRO A 158 -22.67 -2.56 11.79
C PRO A 158 -23.45 -2.19 13.07
N SER A 159 -24.75 -1.97 12.94
CA SER A 159 -25.62 -1.55 14.06
C SER A 159 -25.96 -2.69 15.04
N ASP A 160 -25.80 -3.93 14.61
CA ASP A 160 -26.21 -5.17 15.28
C ASP A 160 -25.01 -6.06 15.67
N ALA A 161 -23.81 -5.49 15.70
CA ALA A 161 -22.58 -6.20 16.07
C ALA A 161 -21.95 -5.62 17.34
N TYR A 162 -21.13 -6.44 18.00
CA TYR A 162 -20.50 -6.12 19.27
C TYR A 162 -19.02 -5.81 19.05
N LEU A 163 -18.53 -4.72 19.64
CA LEU A 163 -17.13 -4.34 19.51
C LEU A 163 -16.24 -5.38 20.21
N PHE A 164 -15.49 -6.14 19.42
CA PHE A 164 -14.53 -7.14 19.89
C PHE A 164 -13.22 -6.49 20.31
N GLY A 165 -12.74 -5.53 19.52
CA GLY A 165 -11.54 -4.79 19.85
C GLY A 165 -11.18 -3.73 18.81
N THR A 166 -10.07 -3.03 19.07
CA THR A 166 -9.51 -2.04 18.17
C THR A 166 -8.05 -2.34 17.88
N VAL A 167 -7.64 -2.08 16.64
CA VAL A 167 -6.24 -2.06 16.25
C VAL A 167 -5.72 -0.64 16.42
N ARG A 168 -4.66 -0.50 17.23
CA ARG A 168 -3.99 0.77 17.51
C ARG A 168 -2.67 0.84 16.77
N VAL A 169 -2.40 1.98 16.14
CA VAL A 169 -1.13 2.30 15.47
C VAL A 169 -0.59 3.58 16.08
N GLY A 170 0.50 3.49 16.83
CA GLY A 170 0.95 4.57 17.70
C GLY A 170 -0.14 4.96 18.71
N GLU A 171 -0.60 6.21 18.66
CA GLU A 171 -1.62 6.74 19.56
C GLU A 171 -3.05 6.70 19.00
N HIS A 172 -3.23 6.19 17.77
CA HIS A 172 -4.51 6.26 17.07
C HIS A 172 -5.12 4.87 16.86
N ASN A 173 -6.42 4.74 17.15
CA ASN A 173 -7.20 3.58 16.70
C ASN A 173 -7.43 3.69 15.19
N ARG A 174 -7.03 2.67 14.43
CA ARG A 174 -7.10 2.66 12.96
C ARG A 174 -8.13 1.67 12.42
N ILE A 175 -8.30 0.54 13.07
CA ILE A 175 -9.31 -0.47 12.70
C ILE A 175 -10.16 -0.79 13.94
N ALA A 176 -11.47 -0.84 13.77
CA ALA A 176 -12.37 -1.45 14.74
C ALA A 176 -12.78 -2.84 14.24
N ILE A 177 -12.79 -3.81 15.15
CA ILE A 177 -13.16 -5.20 14.91
C ILE A 177 -14.48 -5.42 15.65
N TYR A 178 -15.54 -5.68 14.91
CA TYR A 178 -16.83 -6.06 15.48
C TYR A 178 -17.08 -7.54 15.24
N SER A 179 -17.64 -8.23 16.23
CA SER A 179 -18.14 -9.61 16.10
C SER A 179 -19.66 -9.58 15.99
N ARG A 180 -20.24 -10.49 15.20
CA ARG A 180 -21.69 -10.73 15.21
C ARG A 180 -22.15 -11.31 16.56
N GLU A 181 -21.30 -12.09 17.22
CA GLU A 181 -21.62 -12.68 18.52
C GLU A 181 -21.31 -11.73 19.66
N GLN A 182 -22.01 -11.92 20.78
CA GLN A 182 -21.80 -11.11 21.97
C GLN A 182 -20.42 -11.39 22.56
N VAL A 183 -19.62 -10.34 22.68
CA VAL A 183 -18.27 -10.41 23.24
C VAL A 183 -18.36 -10.27 24.76
N SER A 184 -17.75 -11.21 25.49
CA SER A 184 -17.67 -11.15 26.95
C SER A 184 -16.52 -10.24 27.39
N GLY A 185 -16.82 -9.29 28.27
CA GLY A 185 -15.83 -8.35 28.81
C GLY A 185 -15.61 -7.09 27.95
N PRO A 186 -14.68 -6.22 28.35
CA PRO A 186 -14.40 -4.99 27.62
C PRO A 186 -13.67 -5.27 26.28
N PRO A 187 -13.86 -4.42 25.26
CA PRO A 187 -13.14 -4.52 23.99
C PRO A 187 -11.62 -4.52 24.17
N ARG A 188 -10.93 -5.38 23.42
CA ARG A 188 -9.48 -5.53 23.48
C ARG A 188 -8.78 -4.48 22.61
N VAL A 189 -7.57 -4.07 23.01
CA VAL A 189 -6.71 -3.20 22.19
C VAL A 189 -5.53 -3.99 21.67
N PHE A 190 -5.36 -4.03 20.35
CA PHE A 190 -4.29 -4.71 19.67
C PHE A 190 -3.31 -3.68 19.09
N ALA A 191 -2.17 -3.50 19.74
CA ALA A 191 -1.17 -2.51 19.30
C ALA A 191 -0.31 -3.07 18.16
N LEU A 192 -0.21 -2.36 17.04
CA LEU A 192 0.53 -2.80 15.86
C LEU A 192 1.98 -3.18 16.15
N GLU A 193 2.62 -2.46 17.08
CA GLU A 193 4.01 -2.68 17.49
C GLU A 193 4.23 -4.08 18.09
N GLN A 194 3.20 -4.72 18.64
CA GLN A 194 3.26 -6.06 19.22
C GLN A 194 3.14 -7.17 18.16
N TYR A 195 2.39 -6.92 17.09
CA TYR A 195 2.02 -7.95 16.10
C TYR A 195 2.82 -7.82 14.79
N ALA A 196 3.21 -6.61 14.38
CA ALA A 196 3.90 -6.39 13.11
C ALA A 196 5.19 -7.23 12.94
N PRO A 197 6.08 -7.37 13.96
CA PRO A 197 7.29 -8.18 13.80
C PRO A 197 6.99 -9.66 13.51
N GLN A 198 5.92 -10.19 14.09
CA GLN A 198 5.50 -11.59 13.89
C GLN A 198 4.94 -11.77 12.48
N PHE A 199 4.11 -10.83 12.02
CA PHE A 199 3.59 -10.79 10.66
C PHE A 199 4.71 -10.77 9.60
N ASP A 200 5.69 -9.89 9.81
CA ASP A 200 6.79 -9.64 8.86
C ASP A 200 7.81 -10.79 8.81
N ALA A 201 7.90 -11.60 9.87
CA ALA A 201 8.73 -12.79 9.90
C ALA A 201 8.16 -13.94 9.05
N GLN A 202 6.90 -13.86 8.61
CA GLN A 202 6.24 -14.90 7.85
C GLN A 202 6.33 -14.66 6.33
N PRO A 203 6.63 -15.69 5.53
CA PRO A 203 6.60 -15.57 4.09
C PRO A 203 5.16 -15.31 3.60
N VAL A 204 5.04 -14.54 2.51
CA VAL A 204 3.76 -14.41 1.80
C VAL A 204 3.51 -15.71 1.04
N ILE A 205 2.45 -16.42 1.39
CA ILE A 205 2.03 -17.65 0.69
C ILE A 205 1.29 -17.32 -0.61
N ASP A 206 1.28 -18.27 -1.54
CA ASP A 206 0.58 -18.14 -2.83
C ASP A 206 -0.94 -18.08 -2.62
N PHE A 207 -1.58 -17.03 -3.14
CA PHE A 207 -3.01 -16.80 -2.98
C PHE A 207 -3.76 -17.60 -4.04
N ARG A 208 -4.38 -18.73 -3.66
CA ARG A 208 -5.36 -19.36 -4.55
C ARG A 208 -6.56 -18.44 -4.70
N GLN A 209 -7.01 -18.25 -5.94
CA GLN A 209 -8.18 -17.45 -6.30
C GLN A 209 -9.35 -17.76 -5.35
N MET A 210 -9.82 -16.71 -4.66
CA MET A 210 -10.97 -16.76 -3.75
C MET A 210 -12.26 -16.80 -4.57
N ASP A 211 -12.51 -17.91 -5.26
CA ASP A 211 -13.78 -18.12 -5.94
C ASP A 211 -14.81 -18.76 -4.98
N SER A 212 -15.92 -18.04 -4.83
CA SER A 212 -17.29 -18.55 -4.60
C SER A 212 -17.66 -19.34 -3.34
N ALA A 213 -16.97 -19.21 -2.20
CA ALA A 213 -17.41 -19.89 -0.96
C ALA A 213 -18.55 -19.19 -0.17
N CYS A 214 -19.09 -18.05 -0.64
CA CYS A 214 -20.22 -17.37 0.01
C CYS A 214 -21.60 -17.78 -0.54
N SER A 215 -21.69 -18.89 -1.26
CA SER A 215 -22.97 -19.53 -1.56
C SER A 215 -23.37 -20.44 -0.40
N ARG A 216 -24.55 -20.17 0.15
CA ARG A 216 -25.24 -21.00 1.15
C ARG A 216 -25.31 -22.47 0.74
#